data_AF-A0A510V8Q1-F1
#
_entry.id   AF-A0A510V8Q1-F1
#
_cell.length_a   1.000
_cell.length_b   1.000
_cell.length_c   1.000
_cell.angle_alpha   90.00
_cell.angle_beta   90.00
_cell.angle_gamma   90.00
#
_symmetry.space_group_name_H-M   'P 1'
#
loop_
_entity.id
_entity.type
_entity.pdbx_description
1 polymer ?
#
loop_
_entity_poly.entity_id
_entity_poly.type
_entity_poly.pdbx_seq_one_letter_code
_entity_poly.pdbx_strand_id
1 'polypeptide(L)'
;MRARTTLIRPALVLALVVSLAGATAGSTAAAPVDGPDTSSFQKLSAPIAPVPATEGADAPADESVARATALSSPAFPDTEWATFRDLNLTRINYAGVNPVIRHGALDSLATTWVNSQSNSTDPQLDDNIESKVPAGSLGGVQLMYSYVGGTTAEMQEFLDWITVENLRYDAIDPELTDSGIGIAATATGLYAYYIIVGYTHSTPASDELPLYRFYKPSAGTHFYSTSAGERNTVIGFPEYRYEGLVAYIKGPQATSTTVPLQDLNRFFLASAGTHFYTSAPAEYQAVLTYPQYSLDGVAGRVAAAPGTGLSAMHRFFRPASGTHFYSANPAEVEAVKGLPGYTYEGTAFFLRVAS
;
A
#
# COMPACT_ATOMS: atom_id res chain seq x y z
N MET A 1 -0.09 25.70 18.36
CA MET A 1 0.56 24.47 17.86
C MET A 1 1.06 23.66 19.05
N ARG A 2 0.66 22.38 19.17
CA ARG A 2 1.18 21.46 20.19
C ARG A 2 1.36 20.08 19.56
N ALA A 3 2.59 19.56 19.61
CA ALA A 3 2.91 18.21 19.15
C ALA A 3 3.37 17.36 20.34
N ARG A 4 2.87 16.12 20.43
CA ARG A 4 3.11 15.20 21.56
C ARG A 4 3.43 13.80 21.06
N THR A 5 4.25 13.04 21.80
CA THR A 5 4.50 11.60 21.56
C THR A 5 4.72 10.82 22.83
N THR A 6 4.39 9.53 22.76
CA THR A 6 4.62 8.56 23.81
C THR A 6 4.85 7.19 23.16
N LEU A 7 5.74 6.39 23.78
CA LEU A 7 6.01 5.02 23.38
C LEU A 7 4.81 4.13 23.69
N ILE A 8 4.51 3.22 22.78
CA ILE A 8 3.62 2.08 22.97
C ILE A 8 4.51 0.92 23.35
N ARG A 9 4.39 0.45 24.60
CA ARG A 9 5.20 -0.66 25.09
C ARG A 9 4.76 -1.97 24.45
N PRO A 10 5.68 -2.94 24.28
CA PRO A 10 5.32 -4.26 23.79
C PRO A 10 4.25 -4.89 24.70
N ALA A 11 3.23 -5.51 24.08
CA ALA A 11 2.30 -6.34 24.82
C ALA A 11 3.11 -7.44 25.54
N LEU A 12 2.90 -7.59 26.85
CA LEU A 12 3.63 -8.55 27.67
C LEU A 12 3.25 -9.99 27.25
N VAL A 13 3.88 -10.51 26.20
CA VAL A 13 3.76 -11.92 25.83
C VAL A 13 4.82 -12.67 26.62
N LEU A 14 4.40 -13.48 27.59
CA LEU A 14 5.25 -14.44 28.28
C LEU A 14 5.68 -15.53 27.28
N ALA A 15 6.63 -15.22 26.41
CA ALA A 15 7.20 -16.17 25.46
C ALA A 15 8.43 -16.84 26.11
N LEU A 16 8.32 -18.14 26.34
CA LEU A 16 9.39 -19.01 26.80
C LEU A 16 10.56 -18.95 25.81
N VAL A 17 11.69 -18.36 26.22
CA VAL A 17 12.93 -18.34 25.43
C VAL A 17 13.49 -19.76 25.37
N VAL A 18 13.41 -20.39 24.19
CA VAL A 18 14.25 -21.55 23.86
C VAL A 18 15.49 -21.02 23.16
N SER A 19 16.63 -21.07 23.86
CA SER A 19 17.94 -20.82 23.29
C SER A 19 18.29 -21.92 22.29
N LEU A 20 18.78 -21.58 21.10
CA LEU A 20 19.70 -22.45 20.39
C LEU A 20 20.87 -21.65 19.80
N ALA A 21 22.04 -22.25 19.95
CA ALA A 21 23.35 -21.64 19.82
C ALA A 21 23.85 -21.49 18.37
N GLY A 22 24.70 -20.48 18.20
CA GLY A 22 25.85 -20.39 17.29
C GLY A 22 25.83 -21.16 15.96
N ALA A 23 25.71 -20.42 14.86
CA ALA A 23 26.36 -20.78 13.61
C ALA A 23 26.98 -19.52 12.99
N THR A 24 28.29 -19.59 12.76
CA THR A 24 29.15 -18.55 12.21
C THR A 24 28.77 -18.17 10.77
N ALA A 25 28.63 -16.87 10.51
CA ALA A 25 28.41 -16.33 9.17
C ALA A 25 29.70 -16.42 8.34
N GLY A 26 29.70 -17.27 7.32
CA GLY A 26 30.58 -17.13 6.16
C GLY A 26 29.85 -16.30 5.12
N SER A 27 30.37 -15.11 4.80
CA SER A 27 29.83 -14.27 3.73
C SER A 27 30.20 -14.87 2.38
N THR A 28 29.18 -15.14 1.56
CA THR A 28 29.34 -15.16 0.11
C THR A 28 28.36 -14.15 -0.46
N ALA A 29 28.92 -13.05 -0.94
CA ALA A 29 28.21 -12.01 -1.66
C ALA A 29 27.47 -12.63 -2.85
N ALA A 30 26.14 -12.49 -2.88
CA ALA A 30 25.38 -12.71 -4.10
C ALA A 30 25.76 -11.59 -5.09
N ALA A 31 26.20 -12.01 -6.28
CA ALA A 31 26.55 -11.14 -7.39
C ALA A 31 25.35 -10.27 -7.84
N PRO A 32 25.60 -9.08 -8.41
CA PRO A 32 24.54 -8.16 -8.81
C PRO A 32 23.73 -8.80 -9.95
N VAL A 33 22.44 -8.98 -9.73
CA VAL A 33 21.49 -9.22 -10.81
C VAL A 33 21.22 -7.85 -11.45
N ASP A 34 21.30 -7.79 -12.78
CA ASP A 34 21.26 -6.57 -13.60
C ASP A 34 20.29 -5.49 -13.07
N GLY A 35 20.77 -4.25 -13.07
CA GLY A 35 20.04 -3.08 -12.58
C GLY A 35 18.68 -2.89 -13.27
N PRO A 36 17.75 -2.16 -12.63
CA PRO A 36 16.42 -1.93 -13.19
C PRO A 36 16.53 -1.24 -14.55
N ASP A 37 15.87 -1.81 -15.56
CA ASP A 37 15.63 -1.12 -16.82
C ASP A 37 14.76 0.11 -16.51
N THR A 38 15.38 1.29 -16.52
CA THR A 38 14.70 2.56 -16.27
C THR A 38 13.91 3.06 -17.50
N SER A 39 13.86 2.31 -18.60
CA SER A 39 13.18 2.71 -19.83
C SER A 39 11.65 2.80 -19.70
N SER A 40 11.06 2.08 -18.74
CA SER A 40 9.63 2.15 -18.43
C SER A 40 9.21 3.51 -17.83
N PHE A 41 10.13 4.22 -17.15
CA PHE A 41 9.83 5.50 -16.50
C PHE A 41 9.67 6.67 -17.47
N GLN A 42 10.31 6.64 -18.65
CA GLN A 42 10.06 7.66 -19.68
C GLN A 42 8.62 7.63 -20.21
N LYS A 43 7.90 6.51 -20.04
CA LYS A 43 6.52 6.34 -20.49
C LYS A 43 5.48 6.86 -19.47
N LEU A 44 5.87 7.04 -18.20
CA LEU A 44 4.99 7.60 -17.16
C LEU A 44 4.90 9.13 -17.23
N SER A 45 5.87 9.79 -17.90
CA SER A 45 6.01 11.25 -17.96
C SER A 45 5.39 11.89 -19.22
N ALA A 46 4.63 11.15 -20.02
CA ALA A 46 4.03 11.71 -21.24
C ALA A 46 2.85 12.64 -20.89
N PRO A 47 2.81 13.89 -21.42
CA PRO A 47 1.69 14.78 -21.20
C PRO A 47 0.40 14.18 -21.79
N ILE A 48 -0.63 14.09 -20.96
CA ILE A 48 -1.97 13.66 -21.35
C ILE A 48 -2.52 14.68 -22.35
N ALA A 49 -2.85 14.24 -23.56
CA ALA A 49 -3.65 15.05 -24.48
C ALA A 49 -5.03 15.32 -23.85
N PRO A 50 -5.56 16.55 -23.89
CA PRO A 50 -6.85 16.86 -23.29
C PRO A 50 -7.94 16.01 -23.93
N VAL A 51 -8.61 15.19 -23.12
CA VAL A 51 -9.81 14.45 -23.53
C VAL A 51 -10.95 15.47 -23.68
N PRO A 52 -11.70 15.47 -24.81
CA PRO A 52 -12.82 16.37 -24.98
C PRO A 52 -13.92 16.06 -23.96
N ALA A 53 -14.32 17.09 -23.21
CA ALA A 53 -15.43 17.00 -22.27
C ALA A 53 -16.71 16.63 -23.02
N THR A 54 -17.31 15.51 -22.65
CA THR A 54 -18.73 15.27 -22.87
C THR A 54 -19.36 15.09 -21.50
N GLU A 55 -20.08 16.13 -21.07
CA GLU A 55 -21.01 16.08 -19.96
C GLU A 55 -22.14 15.09 -20.28
N GLY A 56 -22.52 14.29 -19.28
CA GLY A 56 -23.82 13.65 -19.27
C GLY A 56 -23.84 12.23 -18.71
N ALA A 57 -24.43 12.13 -17.52
CA ALA A 57 -25.17 11.01 -16.95
C ALA A 57 -24.54 10.33 -15.71
N ASP A 58 -25.31 10.43 -14.63
CA ASP A 58 -25.15 9.85 -13.30
C ASP A 58 -24.43 8.50 -13.26
N ALA A 59 -23.30 8.46 -12.54
CA ALA A 59 -22.67 7.23 -12.10
C ALA A 59 -23.34 6.76 -10.79
N PRO A 60 -23.88 5.52 -10.72
CA PRO A 60 -24.41 4.99 -9.47
C PRO A 60 -23.26 4.60 -8.54
N ALA A 61 -23.51 4.79 -7.24
CA ALA A 61 -22.60 4.55 -6.13
C ALA A 61 -22.04 3.11 -6.14
N ASP A 62 -20.72 3.03 -6.12
CA ASP A 62 -19.90 1.81 -6.17
C ASP A 62 -19.42 1.50 -4.74
N GLU A 63 -19.78 0.35 -4.17
CA GLU A 63 -19.45 -0.19 -2.83
C GLU A 63 -17.94 -0.36 -2.48
N SER A 64 -16.99 0.13 -3.28
CA SER A 64 -15.74 0.67 -2.72
C SER A 64 -15.96 1.91 -1.83
N VAL A 65 -17.18 2.47 -1.87
CA VAL A 65 -17.80 3.49 -1.00
C VAL A 65 -18.36 2.90 0.32
N ALA A 66 -18.54 1.58 0.45
CA ALA A 66 -19.08 0.99 1.68
C ALA A 66 -18.03 0.78 2.80
N ARG A 67 -16.73 0.84 2.48
CA ARG A 67 -15.65 0.99 3.48
C ARG A 67 -15.23 2.45 3.73
N ALA A 68 -15.78 3.39 2.97
CA ALA A 68 -15.63 4.83 3.21
C ALA A 68 -16.72 5.40 4.15
N THR A 69 -17.69 4.58 4.59
CA THR A 69 -18.79 5.02 5.45
C THR A 69 -18.83 4.29 6.80
N ALA A 70 -17.66 4.20 7.43
CA ALA A 70 -17.55 4.05 8.87
C ALA A 70 -16.39 4.92 9.34
N LEU A 71 -16.55 6.24 9.23
CA LEU A 71 -16.03 7.30 10.12
C LEU A 71 -16.27 8.66 9.44
N SER A 72 -17.24 9.39 9.94
CA SER A 72 -17.59 10.72 9.48
C SER A 72 -16.48 11.75 9.75
N SER A 73 -15.71 12.12 8.71
CA SER A 73 -15.67 13.51 8.23
C SER A 73 -15.17 13.58 6.76
N PRO A 74 -15.91 14.17 5.79
CA PRO A 74 -15.66 13.96 4.35
C PRO A 74 -14.55 14.82 3.72
N ALA A 75 -13.72 15.53 4.50
CA ALA A 75 -12.83 16.57 3.99
C ALA A 75 -11.33 16.19 3.90
N PHE A 76 -10.93 15.00 4.36
CA PHE A 76 -9.51 14.66 4.56
C PHE A 76 -8.95 13.35 3.96
N PRO A 77 -9.67 12.50 3.20
CA PRO A 77 -9.08 11.27 2.65
C PRO A 77 -7.78 11.49 1.86
N ASP A 78 -7.73 12.55 1.02
CA ASP A 78 -6.54 12.88 0.26
C ASP A 78 -5.41 13.43 1.14
N THR A 79 -5.74 14.08 2.25
CA THR A 79 -4.78 14.58 3.24
C THR A 79 -4.14 13.44 4.03
N GLU A 80 -4.91 12.42 4.41
CA GLU A 80 -4.37 11.22 5.06
C GLU A 80 -3.40 10.49 4.14
N TRP A 81 -3.78 10.30 2.88
CA TRP A 81 -2.91 9.65 1.88
C TRP A 81 -1.67 10.46 1.54
N ALA A 82 -1.80 11.79 1.42
CA ALA A 82 -0.64 12.67 1.27
C ALA A 82 0.31 12.53 2.47
N THR A 83 -0.24 12.47 3.69
CA THR A 83 0.63 12.34 4.85
C THR A 83 1.29 10.97 4.97
N PHE A 84 0.54 9.90 4.68
CA PHE A 84 1.10 8.55 4.63
C PHE A 84 2.23 8.45 3.60
N ARG A 85 2.04 9.08 2.43
CA ARG A 85 3.05 9.18 1.39
C ARG A 85 4.29 9.88 1.93
N ASP A 86 4.13 11.05 2.55
CA ASP A 86 5.26 11.88 2.99
C ASP A 86 6.05 11.19 4.12
N LEU A 87 5.37 10.51 5.06
CA LEU A 87 6.03 9.63 6.05
C LEU A 87 6.92 8.59 5.37
N ASN A 88 6.41 7.90 4.36
CA ASN A 88 7.16 6.87 3.65
C ASN A 88 8.31 7.45 2.81
N LEU A 89 8.14 8.64 2.23
CA LEU A 89 9.22 9.35 1.55
C LEU A 89 10.33 9.74 2.52
N THR A 90 10.01 10.17 3.74
CA THR A 90 11.01 10.43 4.77
C THR A 90 11.75 9.16 5.16
N ARG A 91 11.04 8.06 5.41
CA ARG A 91 11.66 6.77 5.74
C ARG A 91 12.65 6.31 4.66
N ILE A 92 12.29 6.46 3.39
CA ILE A 92 13.12 6.07 2.25
C ILE A 92 14.30 7.04 2.03
N ASN A 93 14.01 8.33 1.86
CA ASN A 93 14.98 9.31 1.38
C ASN A 93 15.91 9.82 2.49
N TYR A 94 15.42 9.85 3.74
CA TYR A 94 16.18 10.36 4.87
C TYR A 94 16.85 9.25 5.66
N ALA A 95 16.09 8.23 6.07
CA ALA A 95 16.58 7.18 6.97
C ALA A 95 17.10 5.94 6.23
N GLY A 96 16.76 5.76 4.95
CA GLY A 96 17.11 4.56 4.19
C GLY A 96 16.42 3.29 4.71
N VAL A 97 15.29 3.43 5.42
CA VAL A 97 14.53 2.31 5.99
C VAL A 97 13.32 1.98 5.13
N ASN A 98 12.75 0.79 5.33
CA ASN A 98 11.58 0.36 4.57
C ASN A 98 10.35 1.23 4.85
N PRO A 99 9.52 1.52 3.83
CA PRO A 99 8.24 2.16 4.03
C PRO A 99 7.33 1.28 4.90
N VAL A 100 6.49 1.91 5.72
CA VAL A 100 5.43 1.24 6.48
C VAL A 100 4.21 0.96 5.60
N ILE A 101 3.41 -0.01 6.03
CA ILE A 101 2.14 -0.41 5.42
C ILE A 101 0.99 0.33 6.12
N ARG A 102 -0.09 0.64 5.39
CA ARG A 102 -1.30 1.23 5.98
C ARG A 102 -2.19 0.12 6.54
N HIS A 103 -2.55 0.20 7.81
CA HIS A 103 -3.32 -0.83 8.51
C HIS A 103 -4.70 -0.31 8.94
N GLY A 104 -5.76 -0.83 8.32
CA GLY A 104 -7.13 -0.29 8.48
C GLY A 104 -7.68 -0.31 9.92
N ALA A 105 -7.28 -1.27 10.77
CA ALA A 105 -7.68 -1.24 12.18
C ALA A 105 -6.98 -0.11 12.97
N LEU A 106 -5.75 0.24 12.60
CA LEU A 106 -5.03 1.37 13.18
C LEU A 106 -5.62 2.69 12.68
N ASP A 107 -6.01 2.78 11.39
CA ASP A 107 -6.77 3.94 10.87
C ASP A 107 -8.06 4.15 11.67
N SER A 108 -8.82 3.07 11.90
CA SER A 108 -10.07 3.12 12.66
C SER A 108 -9.86 3.59 14.10
N LEU A 109 -8.80 3.08 14.75
CA LEU A 109 -8.40 3.48 16.09
C LEU A 109 -7.99 4.96 16.12
N ALA A 110 -7.17 5.39 15.17
CA ALA A 110 -6.67 6.75 15.11
C ALA A 110 -7.79 7.77 14.85
N THR A 111 -8.69 7.45 13.92
CA THR A 111 -9.84 8.30 13.57
C THR A 111 -10.84 8.37 14.72
N THR A 112 -11.08 7.27 15.43
CA THR A 112 -11.93 7.27 16.62
C THR A 112 -11.33 8.17 17.71
N TRP A 113 -10.02 8.08 17.92
CA TRP A 113 -9.33 8.91 18.92
C TRP A 113 -9.43 10.39 18.58
N VAL A 114 -9.07 10.79 17.37
CA VAL A 114 -9.07 12.21 16.98
C VAL A 114 -10.48 12.82 17.06
N ASN A 115 -11.52 12.07 16.69
CA ASN A 115 -12.90 12.51 16.83
C ASN A 115 -13.34 12.69 18.30
N SER A 116 -12.81 11.86 19.22
CA SER A 116 -13.05 12.03 20.65
C SER A 116 -12.47 13.32 21.23
N GLN A 117 -11.44 13.89 20.58
CA GLN A 117 -10.78 15.12 21.01
C GLN A 117 -11.47 16.39 20.47
N SER A 118 -12.61 16.26 19.77
CA SER A 118 -13.24 17.34 18.98
C SER A 118 -13.70 18.58 19.74
N ASN A 119 -13.79 18.52 21.07
CA ASN A 119 -14.10 19.68 21.93
C ASN A 119 -12.95 20.03 22.88
N SER A 120 -11.79 19.37 22.75
CA SER A 120 -10.64 19.60 23.63
C SER A 120 -9.80 20.76 23.14
N THR A 121 -9.54 21.72 24.04
CA THR A 121 -8.58 22.82 23.82
C THR A 121 -7.14 22.39 24.09
N ASP A 122 -6.91 21.21 24.66
CA ASP A 122 -5.60 20.60 24.87
C ASP A 122 -5.67 19.07 24.66
N PRO A 123 -5.69 18.62 23.40
CA PRO A 123 -5.78 17.20 23.09
C PRO A 123 -4.58 16.41 23.64
N GLN A 124 -4.86 15.29 24.28
CA GLN A 124 -3.86 14.40 24.89
C GLN A 124 -3.73 13.11 24.09
N LEU A 125 -2.54 12.51 24.16
CA LEU A 125 -2.32 11.16 23.65
C LEU A 125 -3.23 10.15 24.37
N ASP A 126 -3.47 9.01 23.73
CA ASP A 126 -4.27 7.95 24.33
C ASP A 126 -3.40 7.16 25.31
N ASP A 127 -3.54 7.45 26.60
CA ASP A 127 -2.80 6.76 27.67
C ASP A 127 -3.09 5.25 27.71
N ASN A 128 -4.16 4.78 27.06
CA ASN A 128 -4.55 3.37 27.03
C ASN A 128 -4.33 2.72 25.66
N ILE A 129 -3.59 3.35 24.74
CA ILE A 129 -3.40 2.87 23.37
C ILE A 129 -2.85 1.43 23.31
N GLU A 130 -1.98 1.06 24.25
CA GLU A 130 -1.36 -0.27 24.33
C GLU A 130 -2.40 -1.39 24.44
N SER A 131 -3.56 -1.11 25.04
CA SER A 131 -4.67 -2.07 25.19
C SER A 131 -5.58 -2.14 23.96
N LYS A 132 -5.42 -1.23 23.00
CA LYS A 132 -6.34 -1.05 21.86
C LYS A 132 -5.69 -1.39 20.52
N VAL A 133 -4.36 -1.38 20.41
CA VAL A 133 -3.67 -1.80 19.18
C VAL A 133 -3.99 -3.28 18.87
N PRO A 134 -4.10 -3.66 17.58
CA PRO A 134 -4.33 -5.04 17.20
C PRO A 134 -3.28 -5.99 17.81
N ALA A 135 -3.73 -7.17 18.21
CA ALA A 135 -2.89 -8.21 18.78
C ALA A 135 -1.72 -8.55 17.84
N GLY A 136 -0.56 -8.89 18.42
CA GLY A 136 0.67 -9.15 17.67
C GLY A 136 1.57 -7.93 17.47
N SER A 137 1.16 -6.75 17.94
CA SER A 137 2.04 -5.57 17.97
C SER A 137 3.24 -5.82 18.89
N LEU A 138 4.43 -5.53 18.39
CA LEU A 138 5.70 -5.60 19.11
C LEU A 138 6.00 -4.32 19.91
N GLY A 139 5.04 -3.41 19.99
CA GLY A 139 5.22 -2.04 20.45
C GLY A 139 5.19 -1.05 19.29
N GLY A 140 5.43 0.21 19.60
CA GLY A 140 5.37 1.29 18.61
C GLY A 140 5.35 2.67 19.24
N VAL A 141 4.81 3.63 18.50
CA VAL A 141 4.66 5.02 18.93
C VAL A 141 3.32 5.59 18.52
N GLN A 142 2.85 6.52 19.33
CA GLN A 142 1.76 7.42 18.97
C GLN A 142 2.29 8.84 18.82
N LEU A 143 1.81 9.53 17.78
CA LEU A 143 2.13 10.91 17.47
C LEU A 143 0.82 11.68 17.38
N MET A 144 0.72 12.82 18.05
CA MET A 144 -0.42 13.70 17.86
C MET A 144 0.02 15.12 17.55
N TYR A 145 -0.73 15.72 16.63
CA TYR A 145 -0.66 17.12 16.27
C TYR A 145 -2.03 17.79 16.37
N SER A 146 -2.03 19.03 16.86
CA SER A 146 -3.24 19.82 16.99
C SER A 146 -2.98 21.31 16.74
N TYR A 147 -3.95 21.92 16.06
CA TYR A 147 -3.90 23.34 15.72
C TYR A 147 -5.30 23.97 15.75
N VAL A 148 -5.45 25.03 16.55
CA VAL A 148 -6.71 25.76 16.71
C VAL A 148 -6.86 26.76 15.57
N GLY A 149 -7.94 26.64 14.77
CA GLY A 149 -8.28 27.60 13.69
C GLY A 149 -7.55 27.43 12.34
N GLY A 150 -7.01 26.25 12.03
CA GLY A 150 -6.10 26.04 10.89
C GLY A 150 -6.71 25.72 9.52
N THR A 151 -5.84 25.74 8.50
CA THR A 151 -6.04 25.54 7.06
C THR A 151 -5.22 24.35 6.54
N THR A 152 -5.45 23.91 5.29
CA THR A 152 -4.66 22.86 4.63
C THR A 152 -3.19 23.23 4.42
N ALA A 153 -2.86 24.51 4.29
CA ALA A 153 -1.48 24.98 4.20
C ALA A 153 -0.71 24.72 5.50
N GLU A 154 -1.38 24.73 6.64
CA GLU A 154 -0.78 24.46 7.95
C GLU A 154 -0.66 22.95 8.25
N MET A 155 -1.35 22.08 7.48
CA MET A 155 -1.03 20.65 7.46
C MET A 155 0.37 20.41 6.90
N GLN A 156 0.86 21.27 6.00
CA GLN A 156 2.24 21.21 5.53
C GLN A 156 3.22 21.44 6.69
N GLU A 157 2.89 22.26 7.70
CA GLU A 157 3.74 22.39 8.89
C GLU A 157 3.78 21.12 9.74
N PHE A 158 2.70 20.33 9.78
CA PHE A 158 2.72 19.00 10.40
C PHE A 158 3.59 18.03 9.62
N LEU A 159 3.46 18.03 8.29
CA LEU A 159 4.31 17.26 7.39
C LEU A 159 5.77 17.64 7.59
N ASP A 160 6.08 18.94 7.61
CA ASP A 160 7.41 19.45 7.88
C ASP A 160 7.88 19.01 9.28
N TRP A 161 6.99 19.03 10.29
CA TRP A 161 7.32 18.58 11.63
C TRP A 161 7.66 17.08 11.72
N ILE A 162 7.00 16.21 10.97
CA ILE A 162 7.38 14.78 10.89
C ILE A 162 8.53 14.50 9.90
N THR A 163 8.87 15.44 9.00
CA THR A 163 9.79 15.18 7.87
C THR A 163 11.09 16.00 7.85
N VAL A 164 11.19 17.16 8.53
CA VAL A 164 12.25 18.16 8.25
C VAL A 164 13.47 18.07 9.15
N GLU A 165 13.41 17.58 10.40
CA GLU A 165 14.61 17.71 11.26
C GLU A 165 14.64 16.76 12.45
N ASN A 166 15.00 15.47 12.27
CA ASN A 166 15.34 14.58 13.40
C ASN A 166 14.29 14.38 14.52
N LEU A 167 13.06 14.88 14.37
CA LEU A 167 12.13 15.03 15.50
C LEU A 167 11.37 13.77 15.86
N ARG A 168 11.54 12.65 15.14
CA ARG A 168 11.04 11.34 15.57
C ARG A 168 11.97 10.22 15.10
N TYR A 169 13.06 9.96 15.83
CA TYR A 169 13.78 8.67 15.76
C TYR A 169 12.79 7.50 15.70
N ASP A 170 11.76 7.61 16.52
CA ASP A 170 10.62 6.70 16.59
C ASP A 170 9.91 6.47 15.24
N ALA A 171 9.62 7.50 14.44
CA ALA A 171 8.85 7.33 13.20
C ALA A 171 9.68 6.76 12.04
N ILE A 172 11.01 6.84 12.14
CA ILE A 172 11.98 6.26 11.20
C ILE A 172 12.63 4.98 11.74
N ASP A 173 12.14 4.47 12.87
CA ASP A 173 12.61 3.22 13.44
C ASP A 173 12.35 2.09 12.42
N PRO A 174 13.40 1.33 12.02
CA PRO A 174 13.27 0.24 11.07
C PRO A 174 12.43 -0.94 11.59
N GLU A 175 12.21 -1.05 12.91
CA GLU A 175 11.36 -2.09 13.51
C GLU A 175 9.86 -1.80 13.35
N LEU A 176 9.49 -0.56 13.02
CA LEU A 176 8.10 -0.22 12.74
C LEU A 176 7.74 -0.56 11.29
N THR A 177 6.60 -1.26 11.14
CA THR A 177 6.20 -1.85 9.86
C THR A 177 4.83 -1.38 9.40
N ASP A 178 3.97 -0.91 10.30
CA ASP A 178 2.59 -0.57 10.02
C ASP A 178 2.20 0.76 10.64
N SER A 179 1.27 1.45 9.99
CA SER A 179 0.74 2.72 10.49
C SER A 179 -0.75 2.85 10.27
N GLY A 180 -1.37 3.65 11.13
CA GLY A 180 -2.73 4.16 10.97
C GLY A 180 -2.77 5.65 11.19
N ILE A 181 -3.65 6.32 10.45
CA ILE A 181 -3.78 7.78 10.44
C ILE A 181 -5.24 8.13 10.66
N GLY A 182 -5.48 9.13 11.49
CA GLY A 182 -6.79 9.76 11.62
C GLY A 182 -6.65 11.28 11.61
N ILE A 183 -7.41 11.94 10.75
CA ILE A 183 -7.46 13.42 10.68
C ILE A 183 -8.90 13.89 10.88
N ALA A 184 -9.09 14.89 11.74
CA ALA A 184 -10.39 15.53 11.92
C ALA A 184 -10.27 17.05 12.04
N ALA A 185 -11.14 17.75 11.31
CA ALA A 185 -11.48 19.13 11.62
C ALA A 185 -12.68 19.16 12.57
N THR A 186 -12.62 20.06 13.52
CA THR A 186 -13.53 20.17 14.65
C THR A 186 -13.91 21.65 14.83
N ALA A 187 -14.89 21.94 15.69
CA ALA A 187 -15.27 23.32 15.99
C ALA A 187 -14.10 24.16 16.55
N THR A 188 -13.12 23.52 17.18
CA THR A 188 -11.99 24.17 17.84
C THR A 188 -10.70 24.10 17.04
N GLY A 189 -10.63 23.37 15.92
CA GLY A 189 -9.39 23.28 15.13
C GLY A 189 -9.23 22.00 14.31
N LEU A 190 -8.04 21.85 13.72
CA LEU A 190 -7.59 20.68 12.96
C LEU A 190 -6.69 19.80 13.83
N TYR A 191 -6.92 18.49 13.78
CA TYR A 191 -6.23 17.49 14.59
C TYR A 191 -5.80 16.33 13.70
N ALA A 192 -4.57 15.85 13.92
CA ALA A 192 -4.02 14.69 13.22
C ALA A 192 -3.36 13.74 14.23
N TYR A 193 -3.66 12.45 14.11
CA TYR A 193 -3.18 11.42 15.02
C TYR A 193 -2.63 10.23 14.25
N TYR A 194 -1.41 9.81 14.61
CA TYR A 194 -0.68 8.73 13.98
C TYR A 194 -0.37 7.66 15.02
N ILE A 195 -0.56 6.42 14.59
CA ILE A 195 -0.13 5.25 15.31
C ILE A 195 0.81 4.52 14.37
N ILE A 196 2.03 4.26 14.82
CA ILE A 196 3.02 3.50 14.05
C ILE A 196 3.51 2.38 14.95
N VAL A 197 3.40 1.13 14.50
CA VAL A 197 3.69 -0.05 15.31
C VAL A 197 4.53 -1.05 14.52
N GLY A 198 5.29 -1.86 15.25
CA GLY A 198 5.98 -3.00 14.70
C GLY A 198 5.08 -4.24 14.71
N TYR A 199 5.04 -4.95 13.58
CA TYR A 199 4.50 -6.29 13.45
C TYR A 199 5.52 -7.20 12.79
N THR A 200 5.45 -8.50 13.11
CA THR A 200 6.14 -9.51 12.32
C THR A 200 5.32 -9.79 11.07
N HIS A 201 5.83 -9.39 9.91
CA HIS A 201 5.31 -9.87 8.63
C HIS A 201 5.99 -11.17 8.25
N SER A 202 5.26 -12.02 7.53
CA SER A 202 5.88 -13.14 6.81
C SER A 202 7.08 -12.65 5.98
N THR A 203 8.09 -13.50 5.77
CA THR A 203 9.26 -13.18 4.96
C THR A 203 9.19 -13.91 3.62
N PRO A 204 9.78 -13.36 2.53
CA PRO A 204 9.91 -14.09 1.28
C PRO A 204 10.80 -15.32 1.46
N ALA A 205 10.46 -16.44 0.82
CA ALA A 205 11.41 -17.51 0.61
C ALA A 205 12.56 -17.05 -0.31
N SER A 206 13.66 -17.79 -0.35
CA SER A 206 14.86 -17.42 -1.13
C SER A 206 14.60 -17.26 -2.64
N ASP A 207 13.53 -17.88 -3.15
CA ASP A 207 13.12 -17.84 -4.56
C ASP A 207 11.87 -16.98 -4.79
N GLU A 208 11.48 -16.16 -3.81
CA GLU A 208 10.33 -15.27 -3.88
C GLU A 208 10.74 -13.79 -3.89
N LEU A 209 9.91 -13.00 -4.55
CA LEU A 209 9.99 -11.56 -4.63
C LEU A 209 8.75 -10.96 -3.95
N PRO A 210 8.89 -9.90 -3.15
CA PRO A 210 7.75 -9.15 -2.62
C PRO A 210 6.95 -8.54 -3.78
N LEU A 211 5.64 -8.49 -3.66
CA LEU A 211 4.74 -7.82 -4.60
C LEU A 211 4.07 -6.64 -3.88
N TYR A 212 4.46 -5.44 -4.30
CA TYR A 212 3.93 -4.18 -3.78
C TYR A 212 2.73 -3.74 -4.60
N ARG A 213 1.71 -3.18 -3.94
CA ARG A 213 0.48 -2.68 -4.58
C ARG A 213 0.32 -1.17 -4.39
N PHE A 214 -0.16 -0.52 -5.44
CA PHE A 214 -0.47 0.90 -5.46
C PHE A 214 -1.84 1.10 -6.12
N TYR A 215 -2.73 1.84 -5.47
CA TYR A 215 -4.01 2.21 -6.05
C TYR A 215 -3.90 3.55 -6.80
N LYS A 216 -4.43 3.62 -8.01
CA LYS A 216 -4.53 4.85 -8.82
C LYS A 216 -6.00 5.28 -8.90
N PRO A 217 -6.46 6.23 -8.07
CA PRO A 217 -7.88 6.60 -8.00
C PRO A 217 -8.46 7.10 -9.31
N SER A 218 -7.68 7.90 -10.07
CA SER A 218 -8.14 8.50 -11.33
C SER A 218 -8.47 7.47 -12.42
N ALA A 219 -7.83 6.31 -12.38
CA ALA A 219 -8.11 5.20 -13.29
C ALA A 219 -8.97 4.10 -12.64
N GLY A 220 -9.10 4.10 -11.31
CA GLY A 220 -9.65 3.00 -10.51
C GLY A 220 -8.94 1.68 -10.84
N THR A 221 -7.61 1.70 -10.87
CA THR A 221 -6.76 0.54 -11.17
C THR A 221 -5.66 0.40 -10.13
N HIS A 222 -5.01 -0.77 -10.15
CA HIS A 222 -3.83 -1.03 -9.34
C HIS A 222 -2.57 -1.13 -10.20
N PHE A 223 -1.47 -0.61 -9.67
CA PHE A 223 -0.13 -0.88 -10.13
C PHE A 223 0.57 -1.84 -9.17
N TYR A 224 1.27 -2.82 -9.74
CA TYR A 224 2.01 -3.85 -9.02
C TYR A 224 3.47 -3.87 -9.46
N SER A 225 4.37 -4.02 -8.48
CA SER A 225 5.81 -4.09 -8.69
C SER A 225 6.47 -5.08 -7.74
N THR A 226 7.50 -5.76 -8.22
CA THR A 226 8.44 -6.54 -7.40
C THR A 226 9.74 -5.80 -7.07
N SER A 227 9.97 -4.64 -7.68
CA SER A 227 11.19 -3.85 -7.51
C SER A 227 11.04 -2.88 -6.34
N ALA A 228 11.94 -2.97 -5.36
CA ALA A 228 12.01 -2.01 -4.27
C ALA A 228 12.34 -0.59 -4.77
N GLY A 229 13.15 -0.48 -5.83
CA GLY A 229 13.47 0.81 -6.46
C GLY A 229 12.24 1.43 -7.12
N GLU A 230 11.50 0.64 -7.90
CA GLU A 230 10.25 1.10 -8.53
C GLU A 230 9.19 1.45 -7.49
N ARG A 231 9.05 0.64 -6.43
CA ARG A 231 8.20 0.95 -5.28
C ARG A 231 8.55 2.33 -4.71
N ASN A 232 9.83 2.56 -4.40
CA ASN A 232 10.28 3.82 -3.81
C ASN A 232 10.00 5.03 -4.72
N THR A 233 10.20 4.88 -6.03
CA THR A 233 9.86 5.92 -7.02
C THR A 233 8.36 6.18 -7.06
N VAL A 234 7.52 5.14 -7.12
CA VAL A 234 6.06 5.30 -7.28
C VAL A 234 5.40 5.85 -6.02
N ILE A 235 5.96 5.60 -4.83
CA ILE A 235 5.53 6.30 -3.60
C ILE A 235 5.62 7.82 -3.77
N GLY A 236 6.58 8.34 -4.56
CA GLY A 236 6.73 9.77 -4.81
C GLY A 236 5.63 10.40 -5.67
N PHE A 237 4.81 9.61 -6.36
CA PHE A 237 3.80 10.11 -7.29
C PHE A 237 2.45 10.36 -6.59
N PRO A 238 1.93 11.60 -6.56
CA PRO A 238 0.70 11.95 -5.83
C PRO A 238 -0.56 11.27 -6.34
N GLU A 239 -0.57 10.81 -7.59
CA GLU A 239 -1.69 10.11 -8.21
C GLU A 239 -1.79 8.64 -7.79
N TYR A 240 -0.79 8.11 -7.07
CA TYR A 240 -0.80 6.75 -6.53
C TYR A 240 -0.90 6.77 -5.00
N ARG A 241 -1.63 5.79 -4.47
CA ARG A 241 -1.76 5.50 -3.05
C ARG A 241 -1.04 4.18 -2.78
N TYR A 242 0.06 4.20 -2.05
CA TYR A 242 0.81 2.99 -1.70
C TYR A 242 0.00 2.14 -0.73
N GLU A 243 -0.26 0.88 -1.06
CA GLU A 243 -1.05 -0.03 -0.23
C GLU A 243 -0.21 -1.12 0.44
N GLY A 244 1.12 -1.07 0.27
CA GLY A 244 2.03 -1.95 0.95
C GLY A 244 2.44 -3.19 0.16
N LEU A 245 3.08 -4.10 0.90
CA LEU A 245 3.36 -5.47 0.48
C LEU A 245 2.07 -6.27 0.59
N VAL A 246 1.61 -6.86 -0.52
CA VAL A 246 0.35 -7.62 -0.55
C VAL A 246 0.55 -9.11 -0.79
N ALA A 247 1.68 -9.50 -1.38
CA ALA A 247 1.95 -10.88 -1.75
C ALA A 247 3.44 -11.12 -1.98
N TYR A 248 3.75 -12.39 -2.20
CA TYR A 248 5.02 -12.88 -2.72
C TYR A 248 4.76 -13.66 -4.00
N ILE A 249 5.56 -13.39 -5.03
CA ILE A 249 5.57 -14.15 -6.28
C ILE A 249 6.95 -14.75 -6.51
N LYS A 250 7.04 -15.76 -7.36
CA LYS A 250 8.31 -16.46 -7.60
C LYS A 250 9.24 -15.62 -8.48
N GLY A 251 10.54 -15.71 -8.23
CA GLY A 251 11.55 -15.04 -9.06
C GLY A 251 11.61 -15.61 -10.49
N PRO A 252 12.23 -14.92 -11.45
CA PRO A 252 12.27 -15.34 -12.86
C PRO A 252 12.88 -16.74 -13.07
N GLN A 253 13.84 -17.13 -12.23
CA GLN A 253 14.52 -18.43 -12.34
C GLN A 253 13.94 -19.50 -11.41
N ALA A 254 12.89 -19.18 -10.65
CA ALA A 254 12.27 -20.14 -9.75
C ALA A 254 11.64 -21.27 -10.56
N THR A 255 11.75 -22.49 -10.04
CA THR A 255 11.12 -23.68 -10.60
C THR A 255 10.26 -24.34 -9.52
N SER A 256 9.26 -25.11 -9.95
CA SER A 256 8.34 -25.79 -9.03
C SER A 256 7.99 -27.15 -9.63
N THR A 257 8.07 -28.18 -8.79
CA THR A 257 7.72 -29.56 -9.15
C THR A 257 6.29 -29.92 -8.76
N THR A 258 5.61 -29.08 -7.96
CA THR A 258 4.26 -29.33 -7.43
C THR A 258 3.19 -28.54 -8.17
N VAL A 259 3.47 -27.28 -8.50
CA VAL A 259 2.56 -26.38 -9.24
C VAL A 259 3.28 -25.72 -10.42
N PRO A 260 2.74 -25.77 -11.65
CA PRO A 260 3.35 -25.10 -12.80
C PRO A 260 3.44 -23.59 -12.59
N LEU A 261 4.60 -23.01 -12.93
CA LEU A 261 4.85 -21.57 -12.88
C LEU A 261 4.80 -20.95 -14.28
N GLN A 262 4.10 -19.83 -14.42
CA GLN A 262 4.02 -19.02 -15.63
C GLN A 262 4.55 -17.61 -15.36
N ASP A 263 5.13 -16.98 -16.37
CA ASP A 263 5.61 -15.60 -16.27
C ASP A 263 4.42 -14.65 -16.10
N LEU A 264 4.47 -13.78 -15.10
CA LEU A 264 3.52 -12.70 -14.93
C LEU A 264 3.97 -11.52 -15.80
N ASN A 265 3.45 -11.46 -17.01
CA ASN A 265 3.75 -10.42 -17.98
C ASN A 265 3.01 -9.13 -17.61
N ARG A 266 3.75 -8.02 -17.62
CA ARG A 266 3.24 -6.68 -17.36
C ARG A 266 3.23 -5.90 -18.68
N PHE A 267 2.08 -5.35 -19.04
CA PHE A 267 1.92 -4.48 -20.19
C PHE A 267 1.51 -3.09 -19.73
N PHE A 268 2.08 -2.05 -20.32
CA PHE A 268 1.66 -0.67 -20.12
C PHE A 268 0.59 -0.29 -21.15
N LEU A 269 -0.56 0.17 -20.66
CA LEU A 269 -1.67 0.72 -21.45
C LEU A 269 -1.58 2.24 -21.45
N ALA A 270 -1.04 2.80 -22.53
CA ALA A 270 -0.73 4.23 -22.61
C ALA A 270 -1.99 5.12 -22.53
N SER A 271 -3.11 4.68 -23.11
CA SER A 271 -4.37 5.46 -23.13
C SER A 271 -4.97 5.69 -21.74
N ALA A 272 -4.72 4.80 -20.78
CA ALA A 272 -5.23 4.90 -19.41
C ALA A 272 -4.11 5.17 -18.38
N GLY A 273 -2.84 5.20 -18.82
CA GLY A 273 -1.68 5.32 -17.94
C GLY A 273 -1.68 4.27 -16.82
N THR A 274 -2.04 3.03 -17.16
CA THR A 274 -2.16 1.91 -16.21
C THR A 274 -1.50 0.66 -16.79
N HIS A 275 -1.41 -0.39 -15.97
CA HIS A 275 -0.85 -1.66 -16.38
C HIS A 275 -1.92 -2.76 -16.50
N PHE A 276 -1.63 -3.72 -17.36
CA PHE A 276 -2.34 -4.97 -17.50
C PHE A 276 -1.39 -6.13 -17.17
N TYR A 277 -1.89 -7.11 -16.42
CA TYR A 277 -1.11 -8.23 -15.93
C TYR A 277 -1.72 -9.55 -16.40
N THR A 278 -0.90 -10.41 -17.01
CA THR A 278 -1.33 -11.74 -17.43
C THR A 278 -0.21 -12.77 -17.28
N SER A 279 -0.57 -13.95 -16.80
CA SER A 279 0.28 -15.13 -16.90
C SER A 279 -0.13 -16.10 -18.00
N ALA A 280 -1.30 -15.90 -18.60
CA ALA A 280 -1.86 -16.81 -19.59
C ALA A 280 -1.15 -16.64 -20.95
N PRO A 281 -0.48 -17.68 -21.50
CA PRO A 281 0.29 -17.55 -22.73
C PRO A 281 -0.53 -17.08 -23.94
N ALA A 282 -1.78 -17.55 -24.07
CA ALA A 282 -2.66 -17.14 -25.17
C ALA A 282 -3.06 -15.65 -25.07
N GLU A 283 -3.30 -15.16 -23.86
CA GLU A 283 -3.65 -13.76 -23.62
C GLU A 283 -2.45 -12.85 -23.83
N TYR A 284 -1.26 -13.25 -23.37
CA TYR A 284 0.00 -12.57 -23.68
C TYR A 284 0.18 -12.38 -25.20
N GLN A 285 -0.01 -13.44 -25.99
CA GLN A 285 0.10 -13.36 -27.46
C GLN A 285 -0.95 -12.44 -28.07
N ALA A 286 -2.20 -12.48 -27.57
CA ALA A 286 -3.25 -11.58 -28.04
C ALA A 286 -2.92 -10.11 -27.73
N VAL A 287 -2.44 -9.80 -26.53
CA VAL A 287 -2.16 -8.42 -26.10
C VAL A 287 -1.01 -7.79 -26.89
N LEU A 288 -0.04 -8.58 -27.34
CA LEU A 288 1.02 -8.11 -28.25
C LEU A 288 0.49 -7.56 -29.59
N THR A 289 -0.72 -7.95 -30.00
CA THR A 289 -1.32 -7.47 -31.26
C THR A 289 -2.04 -6.12 -31.12
N TYR A 290 -2.25 -5.64 -29.89
CA TYR A 290 -2.98 -4.41 -29.63
C TYR A 290 -2.02 -3.20 -29.53
N PRO A 291 -2.10 -2.22 -30.46
CA PRO A 291 -1.12 -1.12 -30.54
C PRO A 291 -1.13 -0.17 -29.34
N GLN A 292 -2.20 -0.16 -28.53
CA GLN A 292 -2.30 0.64 -27.31
C GLN A 292 -1.51 0.07 -26.12
N TYR A 293 -1.08 -1.20 -26.21
CA TYR A 293 -0.25 -1.84 -25.19
C TYR A 293 1.22 -1.87 -25.62
N SER A 294 2.10 -1.61 -24.66
CA SER A 294 3.52 -1.93 -24.81
C SER A 294 3.93 -2.94 -23.75
N LEU A 295 4.70 -3.96 -24.14
CA LEU A 295 5.26 -4.90 -23.17
C LEU A 295 6.21 -4.13 -22.24
N ASP A 296 5.99 -4.27 -20.95
CA ASP A 296 6.76 -3.65 -19.87
C ASP A 296 7.58 -4.68 -19.07
N GLY A 297 7.67 -5.90 -19.60
CA GLY A 297 8.51 -6.98 -19.09
C GLY A 297 7.76 -8.03 -18.26
N VAL A 298 8.55 -8.86 -17.57
CA VAL A 298 8.07 -9.93 -16.70
C VAL A 298 8.27 -9.51 -15.26
N ALA A 299 7.18 -9.37 -14.50
CA ALA A 299 7.23 -8.96 -13.09
C ALA A 299 7.80 -10.05 -12.16
N GLY A 300 7.68 -11.31 -12.59
CA GLY A 300 8.09 -12.52 -11.88
C GLY A 300 7.32 -13.72 -12.41
N ARG A 301 7.18 -14.77 -11.61
CA ARG A 301 6.43 -15.98 -11.96
C ARG A 301 5.33 -16.26 -10.94
N VAL A 302 4.19 -16.73 -11.42
CA VAL A 302 3.01 -17.05 -10.61
C VAL A 302 2.54 -18.47 -10.90
N ALA A 303 1.84 -19.08 -9.95
CA ALA A 303 1.32 -20.43 -10.14
C ALA A 303 0.06 -20.39 -11.02
N ALA A 304 0.01 -21.30 -12.00
CA ALA A 304 -1.12 -21.42 -12.93
C ALA A 304 -2.26 -22.30 -12.38
N ALA A 305 -2.07 -22.90 -11.20
CA ALA A 305 -2.99 -23.81 -10.55
C ALA A 305 -2.98 -23.59 -9.03
N PRO A 306 -4.07 -23.94 -8.32
CA PRO A 306 -4.11 -23.85 -6.86
C PRO A 306 -3.06 -24.78 -6.23
N GLY A 307 -2.60 -24.41 -5.04
CA GLY A 307 -1.61 -25.19 -4.27
C GLY A 307 -1.58 -24.77 -2.81
N THR A 308 -0.93 -25.58 -1.98
CA THR A 308 -0.80 -25.30 -0.54
C THR A 308 -0.14 -23.95 -0.30
N GLY A 309 -0.76 -23.11 0.53
CA GLY A 309 -0.25 -21.78 0.86
C GLY A 309 -0.44 -20.72 -0.23
N LEU A 310 -1.12 -21.05 -1.34
CA LEU A 310 -1.44 -20.10 -2.40
C LEU A 310 -2.89 -19.63 -2.30
N SER A 311 -3.09 -18.34 -2.61
CA SER A 311 -4.38 -17.69 -2.75
C SER A 311 -4.62 -17.31 -4.20
N ALA A 312 -5.88 -17.30 -4.61
CA ALA A 312 -6.27 -16.86 -5.94
C ALA A 312 -6.17 -15.33 -6.06
N MET A 313 -5.51 -14.84 -7.10
CA MET A 313 -5.62 -13.46 -7.56
C MET A 313 -6.75 -13.39 -8.58
N HIS A 314 -7.81 -12.67 -8.23
CA HIS A 314 -9.00 -12.49 -9.06
C HIS A 314 -8.85 -11.27 -9.97
N ARG A 315 -9.45 -11.34 -11.17
CA ARG A 315 -9.44 -10.25 -12.14
C ARG A 315 -10.85 -9.81 -12.51
N PHE A 316 -11.01 -8.51 -12.71
CA PHE A 316 -12.24 -7.87 -13.14
C PHE A 316 -11.93 -6.90 -14.27
N PHE A 317 -12.71 -6.95 -15.33
CA PHE A 317 -12.63 -6.04 -16.46
C PHE A 317 -13.60 -4.87 -16.29
N ARG A 318 -13.18 -3.66 -16.63
CA ARG A 318 -14.00 -2.45 -16.67
C ARG A 318 -14.20 -2.00 -18.13
N PRO A 319 -15.33 -2.33 -18.77
CA PRO A 319 -15.55 -2.02 -20.19
C PRO A 319 -15.45 -0.54 -20.53
N ALA A 320 -15.90 0.34 -19.62
CA ALA A 320 -15.93 1.79 -19.86
C ALA A 320 -14.52 2.39 -20.03
N SER A 321 -13.53 1.86 -19.34
CA SER A 321 -12.15 2.35 -19.36
C SER A 321 -11.19 1.41 -20.10
N GLY A 322 -11.61 0.17 -20.41
CA GLY A 322 -10.74 -0.88 -20.92
C GLY A 322 -9.69 -1.35 -19.91
N THR A 323 -9.89 -1.06 -18.62
CA THR A 323 -8.92 -1.36 -17.56
C THR A 323 -9.29 -2.59 -16.75
N HIS A 324 -8.33 -3.09 -15.97
CA HIS A 324 -8.51 -4.28 -15.13
C HIS A 324 -8.22 -3.96 -13.67
N PHE A 325 -8.99 -4.61 -12.80
CA PHE A 325 -8.80 -4.60 -11.36
C PHE A 325 -8.40 -6.01 -10.91
N TYR A 326 -7.49 -6.08 -9.94
CA TYR A 326 -6.98 -7.34 -9.39
C TYR A 326 -7.05 -7.31 -7.87
N SER A 327 -7.48 -8.42 -7.26
CA SER A 327 -7.41 -8.59 -5.81
C SER A 327 -7.34 -10.07 -5.40
N ALA A 328 -6.56 -10.34 -4.36
CA ALA A 328 -6.55 -11.62 -3.64
C ALA A 328 -7.28 -11.55 -2.29
N ASN A 329 -7.79 -10.37 -1.90
CA ASN A 329 -8.53 -10.19 -0.66
C ASN A 329 -10.00 -10.62 -0.89
N PRO A 330 -10.49 -11.66 -0.18
CA PRO A 330 -11.85 -12.17 -0.40
C PRO A 330 -12.94 -11.10 -0.20
N ALA A 331 -12.78 -10.21 0.79
CA ALA A 331 -13.75 -9.15 1.03
C ALA A 331 -13.79 -8.11 -0.09
N GLU A 332 -12.64 -7.78 -0.67
CA GLU A 332 -12.53 -6.86 -1.81
C GLU A 332 -13.10 -7.52 -3.09
N VAL A 333 -12.83 -8.81 -3.28
CA VAL A 333 -13.38 -9.59 -4.41
C VAL A 333 -14.90 -9.65 -4.36
N GLU A 334 -15.48 -9.96 -3.20
CA GLU A 334 -16.95 -10.02 -3.07
C GLU A 334 -17.58 -8.64 -3.22
N ALA A 335 -16.96 -7.58 -2.70
CA ALA A 335 -17.43 -6.21 -2.93
C ALA A 335 -17.43 -5.87 -4.42
N VAL A 336 -16.33 -6.13 -5.15
CA VAL A 336 -16.20 -5.74 -6.56
C VAL A 336 -17.16 -6.52 -7.48
N LYS A 337 -17.53 -7.75 -7.12
CA LYS A 337 -18.58 -8.50 -7.85
C LYS A 337 -19.95 -7.83 -7.79
N GLY A 338 -20.24 -7.08 -6.73
CA GLY A 338 -21.50 -6.33 -6.57
C GLY A 338 -21.55 -5.01 -7.33
N LEU A 339 -20.41 -4.53 -7.84
CA LEU A 339 -20.28 -3.19 -8.41
C LEU A 339 -20.79 -3.13 -9.86
N PRO A 340 -21.62 -2.13 -10.21
CA PRO A 340 -21.95 -1.88 -11.61
C PRO A 340 -20.69 -1.45 -12.39
N GLY A 341 -20.59 -1.89 -13.64
CA GLY A 341 -19.48 -1.52 -14.53
C GLY A 341 -18.22 -2.39 -14.43
N TYR A 342 -18.25 -3.44 -13.60
CA TYR A 342 -17.22 -4.49 -13.56
C TYR A 342 -17.76 -5.81 -14.10
N THR A 343 -16.94 -6.48 -14.89
CA THR A 343 -17.16 -7.87 -15.32
C THR A 343 -16.14 -8.75 -14.61
N TYR A 344 -16.62 -9.66 -13.76
CA TYR A 344 -15.74 -10.64 -13.11
C TYR A 344 -15.24 -11.66 -14.13
N GLU A 345 -13.92 -11.78 -14.28
CA GLU A 345 -13.27 -12.67 -15.26
C GLU A 345 -12.73 -13.96 -14.63
N GLY A 346 -12.83 -14.11 -13.31
CA GLY A 346 -12.36 -15.30 -12.60
C GLY A 346 -10.98 -15.13 -11.96
N THR A 347 -10.35 -16.27 -11.70
CA THR A 347 -8.98 -16.34 -11.17
C THR A 347 -7.98 -16.18 -12.30
N ALA A 348 -7.13 -15.16 -12.21
CA ALA A 348 -6.08 -14.93 -13.19
C ALA A 348 -4.85 -15.82 -12.95
N PHE A 349 -4.45 -15.95 -11.68
CA PHE A 349 -3.31 -16.76 -11.24
C PHE A 349 -3.32 -16.96 -9.73
N PHE A 350 -2.37 -17.73 -9.20
CA PHE A 350 -2.23 -18.02 -7.78
C PHE A 350 -0.87 -17.51 -7.26
N LEU A 351 -0.88 -16.92 -6.06
CA LEU A 351 0.29 -16.36 -5.39
C LEU A 351 0.22 -16.57 -3.88
N ARG A 352 1.31 -16.30 -3.14
CA ARG A 352 1.30 -16.36 -1.67
C ARG A 352 1.01 -14.97 -1.13
N VAL A 353 -0.16 -14.77 -0.51
CA VAL A 353 -0.49 -13.47 0.13
C VAL A 353 0.44 -13.24 1.31
N ALA A 354 0.87 -12.00 1.49
CA ALA A 354 1.64 -11.62 2.67
C ALA A 354 0.69 -11.62 3.88
N SER A 355 1.06 -12.37 4.91
CA SER A 355 0.35 -12.47 6.19
C SER A 355 1.16 -11.90 7.34
#